data_AF-A0A3C0KF63-F1
#
_entry.id   AF-A0A3C0KF63-F1
#
_cell.length_a   1.000
_cell.length_b   1.000
_cell.length_c   1.000
_cell.angle_alpha   90.00
_cell.angle_beta   90.00
_cell.angle_gamma   90.00
#
_symmetry.space_group_name_H-M   'P 1'
#
loop_
_entity.id
_entity.type
_entity.pdbx_description
1 polymer ?
#
loop_
_entity_poly.entity_id
_entity_poly.type
_entity_poly.pdbx_seq_one_letter_code
_entity_poly.pdbx_strand_id
1 'polypeptide(L)'
;AKWDAADAEPANRLAAGDKYLDKGTLYAARFKSDGTGQWLELSMDNPVIAGSSYFEFKDAADIAVFTRLAADAVGATKMDRPEWAGVNPKNGEVYITLTNNSARTGATADSANPRAYTDMKGSKTQKGNVHGHILRLAESQPTDTGFRWDIYLFASEADADKATVNLSNLNDENDLSSPDGLVFSQATGLCWIETDDGAYTDKTNCMLMAAVPGRVGDGGSKSLTYGDKTVTTHVGKAQTPATFKRFLVGPRGAEITGITETPDGRALFVNIQHPGENTKMADTTNPAKYESQWPANAGYGAGKRPRSATIVITKNDGGVIGS
;
A
#
# COMPACT_ATOMS: atom_id res chain seq x y z
N ALA A 1 -10.84 24.64 -7.27
CA ALA A 1 -10.37 25.78 -8.09
C ALA A 1 -9.19 25.35 -8.98
N LYS A 2 -8.80 26.11 -10.02
CA LYS A 2 -7.50 25.88 -10.69
C LYS A 2 -6.37 26.33 -9.77
N TRP A 3 -5.24 25.63 -9.78
CA TRP A 3 -4.06 25.97 -8.98
C TRP A 3 -3.59 27.41 -9.24
N ASP A 4 -3.17 28.08 -8.17
CA ASP A 4 -2.59 29.41 -8.16
C ASP A 4 -1.22 29.37 -7.47
N ALA A 5 -0.17 29.80 -8.16
CA ALA A 5 1.19 29.78 -7.63
C ALA A 5 1.36 30.63 -6.36
N ALA A 6 0.50 31.64 -6.15
CA ALA A 6 0.49 32.43 -4.92
C ALA A 6 0.10 31.61 -3.68
N ASP A 7 -0.58 30.48 -3.86
CA ASP A 7 -0.98 29.58 -2.77
C ASP A 7 0.09 28.53 -2.42
N ALA A 8 1.30 28.62 -3.00
CA ALA A 8 2.40 27.73 -2.64
C ALA A 8 2.90 27.95 -1.21
N GLU A 9 2.85 29.20 -0.73
CA GLU A 9 3.24 29.59 0.64
C GLU A 9 2.18 30.52 1.24
N PRO A 10 0.97 30.00 1.51
CA PRO A 10 -0.17 30.84 1.86
C PRO A 10 -0.02 31.32 3.31
N ALA A 11 -0.30 32.60 3.56
CA ALA A 11 -0.36 33.14 4.91
C ALA A 11 -1.42 32.43 5.78
N ASN A 12 -2.49 31.92 5.15
CA ASN A 12 -3.52 31.11 5.79
C ASN A 12 -3.66 29.76 5.05
N ARG A 13 -3.06 28.71 5.62
CA ARG A 13 -3.07 27.35 5.04
C ARG A 13 -4.45 26.71 4.99
N LEU A 14 -5.34 27.03 5.94
CA LEU A 14 -6.72 26.50 5.94
C LEU A 14 -7.52 27.08 4.78
N ALA A 15 -7.46 28.40 4.57
CA ALA A 15 -8.16 29.04 3.46
C ALA A 15 -7.67 28.53 2.08
N ALA A 16 -6.38 28.21 1.95
CA ALA A 16 -5.86 27.57 0.75
C ALA A 16 -6.44 26.15 0.59
N GLY A 17 -6.52 25.37 1.67
CA GLY A 17 -7.19 24.06 1.68
C GLY A 17 -8.65 24.15 1.21
N ASP A 18 -9.45 25.01 1.85
CA ASP A 18 -10.87 25.22 1.55
C ASP A 18 -11.09 25.58 0.05
N LYS A 19 -10.23 26.45 -0.51
CA LYS A 19 -10.27 26.84 -1.93
C LYS A 19 -10.19 25.65 -2.90
N TYR A 20 -9.45 24.61 -2.53
CA TYR A 20 -9.19 23.46 -3.40
C TYR A 20 -10.00 22.21 -3.04
N LEU A 21 -10.35 22.01 -1.77
CA LEU A 21 -10.91 20.74 -1.28
C LEU A 21 -12.40 20.79 -0.90
N ASP A 22 -13.00 21.96 -0.71
CA ASP A 22 -14.44 22.06 -0.35
C ASP A 22 -15.39 21.82 -1.52
N LYS A 23 -14.88 21.90 -2.75
CA LYS A 23 -15.69 21.78 -3.98
C LYS A 23 -15.00 20.87 -4.98
N GLY A 24 -15.62 19.72 -5.21
CA GLY A 24 -15.18 18.74 -6.18
C GLY A 24 -16.20 17.61 -6.31
N THR A 25 -15.81 16.57 -7.03
CA THR A 25 -16.61 15.37 -7.21
C THR A 25 -15.83 14.19 -6.65
N LEU A 26 -16.47 13.38 -5.81
CA LEU A 26 -15.88 12.16 -5.28
C LEU A 26 -16.14 10.99 -6.23
N TYR A 27 -15.17 10.08 -6.35
CA TYR A 27 -15.30 8.90 -7.22
C TYR A 27 -14.88 7.62 -6.47
N ALA A 28 -15.41 6.48 -6.91
CA ALA A 28 -14.96 5.15 -6.50
C ALA A 28 -14.48 4.33 -7.71
N ALA A 29 -13.44 3.52 -7.54
CA ALA A 29 -12.87 2.75 -8.64
C ALA A 29 -13.64 1.44 -8.92
N ARG A 30 -13.81 1.13 -10.21
CA ARG A 30 -14.15 -0.20 -10.71
C ARG A 30 -13.03 -0.72 -11.60
N PHE A 31 -12.48 -1.87 -11.23
CA PHE A 31 -11.46 -2.60 -12.01
C PHE A 31 -12.14 -3.68 -12.85
N LYS A 32 -12.01 -3.61 -14.18
CA LYS A 32 -12.55 -4.60 -15.12
C LYS A 32 -11.49 -5.65 -15.44
N SER A 33 -11.93 -6.86 -15.75
CA SER A 33 -11.05 -8.02 -15.98
C SER A 33 -10.13 -7.87 -17.20
N ASP A 34 -10.42 -6.96 -18.11
CA ASP A 34 -9.64 -6.68 -19.32
C ASP A 34 -8.43 -5.74 -19.08
N GLY A 35 -8.18 -5.34 -17.83
CA GLY A 35 -7.07 -4.45 -17.47
C GLY A 35 -7.41 -2.97 -17.64
N THR A 36 -8.67 -2.65 -17.96
CA THR A 36 -9.21 -1.30 -17.87
C THR A 36 -9.98 -1.09 -16.58
N GLY A 37 -10.20 0.16 -16.21
CA GLY A 37 -11.05 0.52 -15.09
C GLY A 37 -11.72 1.86 -15.29
N GLN A 38 -12.58 2.19 -14.35
CA GLN A 38 -13.43 3.38 -14.40
C GLN A 38 -13.60 4.00 -13.02
N TRP A 39 -13.52 5.32 -12.96
CA TRP A 39 -13.96 6.13 -11.83
C TRP A 39 -15.48 6.31 -11.92
N LEU A 40 -16.18 5.84 -10.89
CA LEU A 40 -17.62 5.91 -10.75
C LEU A 40 -17.97 7.11 -9.88
N GLU A 41 -18.70 8.06 -10.46
CA GLU A 41 -19.07 9.30 -9.78
C GLU A 41 -19.98 9.04 -8.57
N LEU A 42 -19.64 9.65 -7.44
CA LEU A 42 -20.44 9.63 -6.21
C LEU A 42 -21.10 11.00 -6.01
N SER A 43 -22.23 11.22 -6.67
CA SER A 43 -23.00 12.47 -6.58
C SER A 43 -24.49 12.20 -6.77
N MET A 44 -25.33 13.20 -6.43
CA MET A 44 -26.76 13.16 -6.71
C MET A 44 -27.08 13.32 -8.21
N ASP A 45 -26.10 13.71 -9.03
CA ASP A 45 -26.25 13.75 -10.49
C ASP A 45 -26.11 12.35 -11.11
N ASN A 46 -25.56 11.38 -10.36
CA ASN A 46 -25.53 9.98 -10.78
C ASN A 46 -26.91 9.31 -10.50
N PRO A 47 -27.64 8.87 -11.55
CA PRO A 47 -28.99 8.30 -11.38
C PRO A 47 -29.00 7.00 -10.56
N VAL A 48 -27.87 6.27 -10.49
CA VAL A 48 -27.76 5.07 -9.65
C VAL A 48 -27.81 5.43 -8.17
N ILE A 49 -27.23 6.57 -7.79
CA ILE A 49 -27.24 7.06 -6.40
C ILE A 49 -28.57 7.74 -6.10
N ALA A 50 -29.02 8.65 -6.96
CA ALA A 50 -30.27 9.38 -6.77
C ALA A 50 -31.50 8.45 -6.71
N GLY A 51 -31.45 7.33 -7.44
CA GLY A 51 -32.50 6.30 -7.45
C GLY A 51 -32.13 5.02 -6.69
N SER A 52 -31.12 5.05 -5.82
CA SER A 52 -30.60 3.86 -5.14
C SER A 52 -31.67 3.21 -4.25
N SER A 53 -31.93 1.92 -4.48
CA SER A 53 -32.71 1.09 -3.55
C SER A 53 -31.86 0.45 -2.45
N TYR A 54 -30.52 0.58 -2.54
CA TYR A 54 -29.57 0.05 -1.57
C TYR A 54 -29.54 0.90 -0.29
N PHE A 55 -29.60 2.22 -0.46
CA PHE A 55 -29.65 3.22 0.60
C PHE A 55 -30.20 4.52 -0.01
N GLU A 56 -31.09 5.22 0.70
CA GLU A 56 -31.64 6.50 0.26
C GLU A 56 -30.65 7.63 0.57
N PHE A 57 -30.10 8.26 -0.47
CA PHE A 57 -29.26 9.45 -0.33
C PHE A 57 -30.10 10.70 -0.64
N LYS A 58 -30.14 11.66 0.28
CA LYS A 58 -30.94 12.88 0.11
C LYS A 58 -30.15 14.02 -0.52
N ASP A 59 -28.86 14.09 -0.22
CA ASP A 59 -27.97 15.15 -0.68
C ASP A 59 -26.49 14.72 -0.67
N ALA A 60 -25.61 15.66 -1.00
CA ALA A 60 -24.16 15.42 -1.00
C ALA A 60 -23.57 15.16 0.39
N ALA A 61 -24.21 15.61 1.47
CA ALA A 61 -23.74 15.35 2.84
C ALA A 61 -23.97 13.88 3.20
N ASP A 62 -25.11 13.30 2.83
CA ASP A 62 -25.34 11.86 2.96
C ASP A 62 -24.28 11.05 2.20
N ILE A 63 -23.92 11.45 0.97
CA ILE A 63 -22.88 10.77 0.19
C ILE A 63 -21.51 10.86 0.87
N ALA A 64 -21.17 12.01 1.46
CA ALA A 64 -19.90 12.19 2.17
C ALA A 64 -19.82 11.36 3.47
N VAL A 65 -20.92 11.22 4.21
CA VAL A 65 -20.98 10.42 5.44
C VAL A 65 -21.08 8.92 5.14
N PHE A 66 -21.86 8.55 4.14
CA PHE A 66 -22.16 7.16 3.77
C PHE A 66 -21.46 6.73 2.47
N THR A 67 -20.26 7.25 2.22
CA THR A 67 -19.49 7.03 0.98
C THR A 67 -19.34 5.55 0.61
N ARG A 68 -19.16 4.67 1.61
CA ARG A 68 -19.08 3.22 1.36
C ARG A 68 -20.35 2.65 0.76
N LEU A 69 -21.52 3.08 1.25
CA LEU A 69 -22.82 2.66 0.70
C LEU A 69 -23.04 3.22 -0.70
N ALA A 70 -22.60 4.46 -0.95
CA ALA A 70 -22.67 5.07 -2.29
C ALA A 70 -21.78 4.31 -3.29
N ALA A 71 -20.55 3.97 -2.88
CA ALA A 71 -19.62 3.16 -3.67
C ALA A 71 -20.16 1.75 -3.96
N ASP A 72 -20.77 1.10 -2.96
CA ASP A 72 -21.45 -0.19 -3.14
C ASP A 72 -22.64 -0.07 -4.11
N ALA A 73 -23.45 0.99 -4.00
CA ALA A 73 -24.61 1.23 -4.88
C ALA A 73 -24.20 1.40 -6.36
N VAL A 74 -23.10 2.13 -6.62
CA VAL A 74 -22.57 2.27 -7.99
C VAL A 74 -21.78 1.05 -8.45
N GLY A 75 -21.51 0.09 -7.56
CA GLY A 75 -20.82 -1.17 -7.83
C GLY A 75 -19.30 -1.02 -8.01
N ALA A 76 -18.65 -0.26 -7.12
CA ALA A 76 -17.20 -0.22 -7.00
C ALA A 76 -16.61 -1.62 -6.69
N THR A 77 -15.35 -1.85 -7.05
CA THR A 77 -14.70 -3.17 -6.81
C THR A 77 -14.27 -3.29 -5.34
N LYS A 78 -14.58 -4.42 -4.70
CA LYS A 78 -14.13 -4.72 -3.33
C LYS A 78 -12.68 -5.20 -3.33
N MET A 79 -11.81 -4.40 -2.71
CA MET A 79 -10.36 -4.58 -2.76
C MET A 79 -9.78 -5.23 -1.50
N ASP A 80 -8.61 -5.86 -1.64
CA ASP A 80 -7.84 -6.44 -0.54
C ASP A 80 -7.12 -5.36 0.29
N ARG A 81 -7.87 -4.69 1.16
CA ARG A 81 -7.40 -3.65 2.10
C ARG A 81 -6.45 -2.61 1.46
N PRO A 82 -6.97 -1.67 0.66
CA PRO A 82 -6.20 -0.50 0.21
C PRO A 82 -5.67 0.31 1.39
N GLU A 83 -4.38 0.63 1.38
CA GLU A 83 -3.73 1.49 2.37
C GLU A 83 -3.14 2.75 1.70
N TRP A 84 -1.83 2.85 1.53
CA TRP A 84 -1.22 4.03 0.93
C TRP A 84 -1.32 4.05 -0.59
N ALA A 85 -1.40 5.27 -1.12
CA ALA A 85 -1.30 5.53 -2.54
C ALA A 85 -0.24 6.59 -2.82
N GLY A 86 0.53 6.39 -3.89
CA GLY A 86 1.56 7.33 -4.32
C GLY A 86 1.55 7.51 -5.84
N VAL A 87 1.79 8.74 -6.29
CA VAL A 87 1.88 9.08 -7.71
C VAL A 87 3.36 9.11 -8.11
N ASN A 88 3.73 8.32 -9.11
CA ASN A 88 5.08 8.37 -9.65
C ASN A 88 5.31 9.72 -10.33
N PRO A 89 6.27 10.55 -9.84
CA PRO A 89 6.45 11.91 -10.33
C PRO A 89 6.96 11.98 -11.78
N LYS A 90 7.48 10.87 -12.33
CA LYS A 90 8.04 10.83 -13.70
C LYS A 90 7.01 10.49 -14.77
N ASN A 91 5.95 9.76 -14.44
CA ASN A 91 4.97 9.29 -15.44
C ASN A 91 3.51 9.47 -15.02
N GLY A 92 3.23 9.92 -13.79
CA GLY A 92 1.86 10.16 -13.31
C GLY A 92 1.08 8.90 -12.94
N GLU A 93 1.67 7.72 -13.01
CA GLU A 93 0.99 6.48 -12.63
C GLU A 93 0.82 6.39 -11.11
N VAL A 94 -0.32 5.88 -10.67
CA VAL A 94 -0.67 5.75 -9.26
C VAL A 94 -0.42 4.31 -8.81
N TYR A 95 0.29 4.15 -7.70
CA TYR A 95 0.56 2.87 -7.05
C TYR A 95 -0.22 2.84 -5.74
N ILE A 96 -0.89 1.73 -5.45
CA ILE A 96 -1.75 1.56 -4.26
C ILE A 96 -1.38 0.23 -3.60
N THR A 97 -1.02 0.27 -2.33
CA THR A 97 -0.78 -0.95 -1.56
C THR A 97 -2.10 -1.60 -1.15
N LEU A 98 -2.16 -2.92 -1.30
CA LEU A 98 -3.28 -3.78 -0.95
C LEU A 98 -2.74 -4.81 0.05
N THR A 99 -2.71 -4.42 1.33
CA THR A 99 -1.83 -5.01 2.35
C THR A 99 -2.09 -6.49 2.59
N ASN A 100 -3.36 -6.92 2.65
CA ASN A 100 -3.76 -8.32 2.75
C ASN A 100 -5.29 -8.44 2.79
N ASN A 101 -5.80 -9.67 2.71
CA ASN A 101 -7.20 -9.99 2.98
C ASN A 101 -7.37 -11.47 3.33
N SER A 102 -7.52 -11.74 4.63
CA SER A 102 -7.74 -13.10 5.13
C SER A 102 -9.14 -13.67 4.82
N ALA A 103 -10.07 -12.83 4.40
CA ALA A 103 -11.41 -13.24 3.96
C ALA A 103 -11.48 -13.56 2.46
N ARG A 104 -10.41 -13.33 1.69
CA ARG A 104 -10.39 -13.63 0.25
C ARG A 104 -10.47 -15.14 0.03
N THR A 105 -11.37 -15.57 -0.84
CA THR A 105 -11.59 -16.97 -1.21
C THR A 105 -11.49 -17.13 -2.72
N GLY A 106 -11.28 -18.35 -3.20
CA GLY A 106 -11.30 -18.61 -4.66
C GLY A 106 -12.62 -18.18 -5.31
N ALA A 107 -13.74 -18.34 -4.61
CA ALA A 107 -15.06 -17.90 -5.08
C ALA A 107 -15.16 -16.37 -5.24
N THR A 108 -14.49 -15.61 -4.36
CA THR A 108 -14.48 -14.14 -4.39
C THR A 108 -13.28 -13.55 -5.13
N ALA A 109 -12.29 -14.35 -5.54
CA ALA A 109 -11.15 -13.86 -6.31
C ALA A 109 -11.58 -13.25 -7.65
N ASP A 110 -10.93 -12.16 -8.04
CA ASP A 110 -11.16 -11.47 -9.31
C ASP A 110 -9.83 -10.99 -9.88
N SER A 111 -9.85 -10.38 -11.08
CA SER A 111 -8.61 -9.98 -11.74
C SER A 111 -7.77 -9.02 -10.91
N ALA A 112 -8.38 -8.14 -10.12
CA ALA A 112 -7.68 -7.16 -9.30
C ALA A 112 -7.28 -7.71 -7.92
N ASN A 113 -7.94 -8.78 -7.45
CA ASN A 113 -7.64 -9.48 -6.20
C ASN A 113 -7.55 -10.99 -6.45
N PRO A 114 -6.49 -11.45 -7.17
CA PRO A 114 -6.55 -12.76 -7.81
C PRO A 114 -6.15 -13.91 -6.91
N ARG A 115 -5.57 -13.67 -5.73
CA ARG A 115 -4.96 -14.70 -4.88
C ARG A 115 -5.86 -15.12 -3.72
N ALA A 116 -6.03 -16.43 -3.54
CA ALA A 116 -6.62 -17.02 -2.35
C ALA A 116 -5.93 -18.36 -2.08
N TYR A 117 -5.15 -18.45 -0.99
CA TYR A 117 -4.32 -19.61 -0.71
C TYR A 117 -4.30 -19.93 0.79
N THR A 118 -3.60 -21.00 1.14
CA THR A 118 -3.26 -21.34 2.51
C THR A 118 -1.77 -21.15 2.68
N ASP A 119 -1.39 -20.50 3.77
CA ASP A 119 -0.01 -20.21 4.13
C ASP A 119 0.26 -20.65 5.58
N MET A 120 1.53 -20.88 5.94
CA MET A 120 1.91 -21.40 7.26
C MET A 120 2.91 -20.45 7.95
N LYS A 121 2.45 -19.77 9.00
CA LYS A 121 3.31 -19.02 9.93
C LYS A 121 3.72 -19.91 11.09
N GLY A 122 4.92 -20.48 11.04
CA GLY A 122 5.33 -21.57 11.91
C GLY A 122 4.33 -22.72 11.86
N SER A 123 3.62 -22.97 12.96
CA SER A 123 2.57 -24.00 13.02
C SER A 123 1.14 -23.47 12.80
N LYS A 124 0.97 -22.16 12.60
CA LYS A 124 -0.34 -21.53 12.44
C LYS A 124 -0.72 -21.43 10.97
N THR A 125 -1.87 -22.00 10.62
CA THR A 125 -2.47 -21.87 9.29
C THR A 125 -3.07 -20.48 9.11
N GLN A 126 -2.70 -19.83 8.02
CA GLN A 126 -3.25 -18.57 7.52
C GLN A 126 -4.00 -18.83 6.21
N LYS A 127 -5.08 -18.08 5.95
CA LYS A 127 -5.93 -18.28 4.77
C LYS A 127 -6.21 -16.95 4.10
N GLY A 128 -6.43 -16.98 2.79
CA GLY A 128 -6.72 -15.80 1.97
C GLY A 128 -5.45 -15.21 1.35
N ASN A 129 -5.52 -13.96 0.90
CA ASN A 129 -4.35 -13.24 0.40
C ASN A 129 -3.62 -12.60 1.60
N VAL A 130 -2.80 -13.37 2.30
CA VAL A 130 -2.19 -12.90 3.57
C VAL A 130 -0.95 -12.03 3.38
N HIS A 131 -0.36 -12.02 2.17
CA HIS A 131 0.86 -11.26 1.91
C HIS A 131 0.63 -9.94 1.15
N GLY A 132 -0.54 -9.75 0.53
CA GLY A 132 -0.85 -8.50 -0.17
C GLY A 132 -0.16 -8.29 -1.51
N HIS A 133 -0.48 -7.19 -2.17
CA HIS A 133 0.08 -6.82 -3.47
C HIS A 133 0.03 -5.31 -3.66
N ILE A 134 0.64 -4.80 -4.73
CA ILE A 134 0.63 -3.38 -5.08
C ILE A 134 -0.04 -3.25 -6.44
N LEU A 135 -1.20 -2.63 -6.45
CA LEU A 135 -1.92 -2.30 -7.68
C LEU A 135 -1.33 -1.02 -8.28
N ARG A 136 -1.32 -0.93 -9.60
CA ARG A 136 -0.86 0.24 -10.33
C ARG A 136 -1.86 0.62 -11.41
N LEU A 137 -2.15 1.91 -11.55
CA LEU A 137 -3.06 2.43 -12.56
C LEU A 137 -2.51 3.65 -13.30
N ALA A 138 -3.00 3.86 -14.51
CA ALA A 138 -2.60 4.92 -15.42
C ALA A 138 -3.83 5.49 -16.15
N GLU A 139 -4.09 6.77 -15.94
CA GLU A 139 -5.04 7.55 -16.75
C GLU A 139 -4.31 8.14 -17.96
N SER A 140 -5.03 8.48 -19.04
CA SER A 140 -4.40 9.18 -20.16
C SER A 140 -4.20 10.66 -19.84
N GLN A 141 -5.12 11.25 -19.06
CA GLN A 141 -5.04 12.55 -18.42
C GLN A 141 -5.58 12.47 -16.99
N PRO A 142 -5.09 13.29 -16.03
CA PRO A 142 -5.56 13.26 -14.64
C PRO A 142 -7.04 13.56 -14.41
N THR A 143 -7.76 14.03 -15.44
CA THR A 143 -9.21 14.30 -15.40
C THR A 143 -10.05 13.20 -16.02
N ASP A 144 -9.42 12.17 -16.60
CA ASP A 144 -10.14 11.10 -17.27
C ASP A 144 -10.82 10.19 -16.24
N THR A 145 -12.05 9.79 -16.52
CA THR A 145 -12.76 8.80 -15.69
C THR A 145 -12.40 7.36 -16.04
N GLY A 146 -11.50 7.14 -17.01
CA GLY A 146 -11.07 5.84 -17.47
C GLY A 146 -9.56 5.65 -17.29
N PHE A 147 -9.17 4.48 -16.82
CA PHE A 147 -7.76 4.15 -16.59
C PHE A 147 -7.43 2.72 -17.04
N ARG A 148 -6.14 2.44 -17.21
CA ARG A 148 -5.60 1.08 -17.30
C ARG A 148 -4.97 0.70 -15.98
N TRP A 149 -4.88 -0.59 -15.70
CA TRP A 149 -4.26 -1.06 -14.47
C TRP A 149 -3.56 -2.41 -14.66
N ASP A 150 -2.57 -2.66 -13.81
CA ASP A 150 -1.95 -3.95 -13.57
C ASP A 150 -1.55 -4.09 -12.09
N ILE A 151 -1.08 -5.26 -11.68
CA ILE A 151 -0.49 -5.48 -10.36
C ILE A 151 1.02 -5.41 -10.49
N TYR A 152 1.60 -4.31 -10.01
CA TYR A 152 3.04 -4.04 -10.06
C TYR A 152 3.86 -5.12 -9.32
N LEU A 153 3.37 -5.55 -8.16
CA LEU A 153 4.08 -6.48 -7.28
C LEU A 153 3.09 -7.34 -6.50
N PHE A 154 3.31 -8.65 -6.50
CA PHE A 154 2.70 -9.58 -5.56
C PHE A 154 3.70 -9.86 -4.45
N ALA A 155 3.44 -9.35 -3.25
CA ALA A 155 4.24 -9.69 -2.09
C ALA A 155 4.01 -11.16 -1.71
N SER A 156 5.08 -11.84 -1.33
CA SER A 156 5.09 -13.26 -0.98
C SER A 156 6.42 -13.65 -0.36
N GLU A 157 6.44 -14.75 0.39
CA GLU A 157 7.69 -15.45 0.72
C GLU A 157 8.42 -15.93 -0.54
N ALA A 158 9.74 -16.03 -0.46
CA ALA A 158 10.58 -16.49 -1.56
C ALA A 158 10.26 -17.93 -2.02
N ASP A 159 9.94 -18.81 -1.07
CA ASP A 159 9.66 -20.23 -1.26
C ASP A 159 8.19 -20.53 -1.59
N ALA A 160 7.32 -19.52 -1.59
CA ALA A 160 5.92 -19.67 -1.96
C ALA A 160 5.76 -20.11 -3.44
N ASP A 161 4.68 -20.84 -3.72
CA ASP A 161 4.41 -21.40 -5.04
C ASP A 161 4.43 -20.33 -6.15
N LYS A 162 5.32 -20.48 -7.13
CA LYS A 162 5.56 -19.48 -8.19
C LYS A 162 4.46 -19.42 -9.26
N ALA A 163 3.56 -20.40 -9.29
CA ALA A 163 2.44 -20.42 -10.22
C ALA A 163 1.19 -19.75 -9.63
N THR A 164 1.05 -19.73 -8.30
CA THR A 164 -0.21 -19.36 -7.63
C THR A 164 -0.07 -18.29 -6.54
N VAL A 165 1.11 -18.13 -5.94
CA VAL A 165 1.36 -17.18 -4.84
C VAL A 165 2.45 -16.17 -5.20
N ASN A 166 3.68 -16.62 -5.44
CA ASN A 166 4.83 -15.78 -5.79
C ASN A 166 4.86 -15.44 -7.29
N LEU A 167 3.88 -14.65 -7.72
CA LEU A 167 3.70 -14.29 -9.13
C LEU A 167 4.71 -13.24 -9.62
N SER A 168 5.39 -12.55 -8.70
CA SER A 168 6.44 -11.57 -8.99
C SER A 168 7.86 -12.15 -8.97
N ASN A 169 8.01 -13.45 -8.70
CA ASN A 169 9.29 -14.16 -8.62
C ASN A 169 10.28 -13.53 -7.63
N LEU A 170 9.77 -13.19 -6.44
CA LEU A 170 10.58 -12.74 -5.30
C LEU A 170 11.49 -13.87 -4.81
N ASN A 171 12.61 -13.51 -4.21
CA ASN A 171 13.58 -14.41 -3.61
C ASN A 171 14.00 -13.89 -2.22
N ASP A 172 14.89 -14.61 -1.52
CA ASP A 172 15.32 -14.25 -0.15
C ASP A 172 15.93 -12.83 -0.03
N GLU A 173 16.41 -12.25 -1.13
CA GLU A 173 16.97 -10.90 -1.15
C GLU A 173 15.89 -9.80 -1.10
N ASN A 174 14.68 -10.11 -1.54
CA ASN A 174 13.64 -9.11 -1.75
C ASN A 174 12.20 -9.56 -1.48
N ASP A 175 12.00 -10.72 -0.85
CA ASP A 175 10.70 -11.14 -0.36
C ASP A 175 10.18 -10.24 0.77
N LEU A 176 8.86 -10.15 0.85
CA LEU A 176 8.15 -9.33 1.83
C LEU A 176 6.71 -9.82 1.95
N SER A 177 6.03 -9.32 2.97
CA SER A 177 4.62 -9.51 3.19
C SER A 177 4.01 -8.20 3.67
N SER A 178 2.72 -8.00 3.40
CA SER A 178 1.92 -6.86 3.84
C SER A 178 2.53 -5.49 3.53
N PRO A 179 2.72 -5.14 2.24
CA PRO A 179 3.08 -3.77 1.88
C PRO A 179 1.97 -2.82 2.33
N ASP A 180 2.35 -1.75 3.01
CA ASP A 180 1.46 -0.72 3.54
C ASP A 180 1.93 0.66 3.06
N GLY A 181 2.87 1.30 3.76
CA GLY A 181 3.38 2.61 3.40
C GLY A 181 3.98 2.66 1.99
N LEU A 182 3.77 3.77 1.28
CA LEU A 182 4.31 3.97 -0.07
C LEU A 182 4.58 5.45 -0.36
N VAL A 183 5.81 5.78 -0.75
CA VAL A 183 6.14 7.13 -1.26
C VAL A 183 7.14 7.07 -2.40
N PHE A 184 7.02 8.01 -3.34
CA PHE A 184 8.04 8.23 -4.36
C PHE A 184 9.05 9.29 -3.91
N SER A 185 10.33 8.93 -4.00
CA SER A 185 11.44 9.89 -3.90
C SER A 185 11.37 10.88 -5.06
N GLN A 186 11.36 12.17 -4.74
CA GLN A 186 11.50 13.23 -5.74
C GLN A 186 12.93 13.29 -6.28
N ALA A 187 13.93 13.02 -5.45
CA ALA A 187 15.34 13.07 -5.83
C ALA A 187 15.73 11.96 -6.81
N THR A 188 15.24 10.73 -6.61
CA THR A 188 15.66 9.55 -7.41
C THR A 188 14.55 8.99 -8.29
N GLY A 189 13.28 9.18 -7.92
CA GLY A 189 12.13 8.49 -8.50
C GLY A 189 11.99 7.03 -8.05
N LEU A 190 12.77 6.58 -7.05
CA LEU A 190 12.51 5.29 -6.40
C LEU A 190 11.17 5.34 -5.67
N CYS A 191 10.45 4.22 -5.70
CA CYS A 191 9.29 3.97 -4.85
C CYS A 191 9.79 3.27 -3.58
N TRP A 192 9.66 3.94 -2.46
CA TRP A 192 9.89 3.36 -1.15
C TRP A 192 8.61 2.68 -0.69
N ILE A 193 8.71 1.40 -0.31
CA ILE A 193 7.58 0.59 0.15
C ILE A 193 7.87 0.13 1.57
N GLU A 194 6.95 0.42 2.46
CA GLU A 194 7.00 0.08 3.88
C GLU A 194 6.07 -1.12 4.15
N THR A 195 6.30 -1.87 5.22
CA THR A 195 5.46 -3.02 5.55
C THR A 195 4.91 -2.93 6.96
N ASP A 196 3.63 -3.27 7.12
CA ASP A 196 2.97 -3.57 8.40
C ASP A 196 2.49 -5.02 8.36
N ASP A 197 3.36 -5.94 8.80
CA ASP A 197 3.20 -7.36 8.57
C ASP A 197 2.93 -8.19 9.82
N GLY A 198 1.80 -8.91 9.76
CA GLY A 198 1.46 -9.96 10.71
C GLY A 198 1.71 -11.38 10.20
N ALA A 199 1.95 -11.59 8.90
CA ALA A 199 1.89 -12.91 8.28
C ALA A 199 3.25 -13.61 8.17
N TYR A 200 4.34 -12.87 7.98
CA TYR A 200 5.70 -13.40 7.71
C TYR A 200 6.69 -13.18 8.88
N THR A 201 6.17 -12.81 10.06
CA THR A 201 6.98 -12.43 11.22
C THR A 201 7.63 -13.59 12.00
N ASP A 202 7.46 -14.84 11.54
CA ASP A 202 8.26 -15.98 11.98
C ASP A 202 9.60 -16.09 11.23
N LYS A 203 9.80 -15.33 10.14
CA LYS A 203 10.99 -15.37 9.30
C LYS A 203 11.78 -14.06 9.31
N THR A 204 11.09 -12.93 9.32
CA THR A 204 11.72 -11.59 9.34
C THR A 204 10.88 -10.57 10.11
N ASN A 205 11.34 -9.33 10.23
CA ASN A 205 10.53 -8.21 10.72
C ASN A 205 10.08 -7.33 9.55
N CYS A 206 9.17 -6.40 9.82
CA CYS A 206 8.79 -5.34 8.89
C CYS A 206 10.00 -4.57 8.35
N MET A 207 9.89 -4.09 7.12
CA MET A 207 11.01 -3.61 6.33
C MET A 207 10.66 -2.40 5.47
N LEU A 208 11.70 -1.69 5.06
CA LEU A 208 11.64 -0.69 3.99
C LEU A 208 12.27 -1.28 2.74
N MET A 209 11.56 -1.22 1.62
CA MET A 209 12.03 -1.67 0.32
C MET A 209 12.28 -0.47 -0.59
N ALA A 210 13.35 -0.53 -1.37
CA ALA A 210 13.62 0.37 -2.48
C ALA A 210 13.19 -0.30 -3.79
N ALA A 211 12.29 0.34 -4.54
CA ALA A 211 11.74 -0.21 -5.76
C ALA A 211 11.91 0.75 -6.94
N VAL A 212 12.41 0.24 -8.06
CA VAL A 212 12.45 0.95 -9.33
C VAL A 212 11.06 0.82 -9.97
N PRO A 213 10.31 1.92 -10.15
CA PRO A 213 8.98 1.83 -10.72
C PRO A 213 9.02 1.40 -12.20
N GLY A 214 7.92 0.79 -12.64
CA GLY A 214 7.70 0.42 -14.02
C GLY A 214 6.66 1.31 -14.71
N ARG A 215 5.99 0.74 -15.71
CA ARG A 215 4.85 1.33 -16.42
C ARG A 215 3.69 0.34 -16.54
N VAL A 216 2.45 0.80 -16.45
CA VAL A 216 1.28 -0.08 -16.68
C VAL A 216 1.41 -0.77 -18.04
N GLY A 217 1.29 -2.10 -18.04
CA GLY A 217 1.43 -2.93 -19.23
C GLY A 217 2.87 -3.29 -19.60
N ASP A 218 3.84 -3.08 -18.71
CA ASP A 218 5.23 -3.53 -18.89
C ASP A 218 5.46 -5.02 -18.59
N GLY A 219 4.43 -5.73 -18.12
CA GLY A 219 4.44 -7.17 -17.91
C GLY A 219 3.49 -7.92 -18.84
N GLY A 220 2.63 -8.76 -18.27
CA GLY A 220 1.76 -9.66 -19.02
C GLY A 220 0.56 -10.11 -18.20
N SER A 221 0.10 -11.34 -18.40
CA SER A 221 -1.04 -11.90 -17.66
C SER A 221 -0.69 -13.22 -16.98
N LYS A 222 -1.39 -13.51 -15.89
CA LYS A 222 -1.32 -14.79 -15.16
C LYS A 222 -2.74 -15.32 -14.94
N SER A 223 -2.91 -16.63 -14.98
CA SER A 223 -4.20 -17.27 -14.70
C SER A 223 -4.07 -18.17 -13.46
N LEU A 224 -4.99 -17.99 -12.52
CA LEU A 224 -5.08 -18.77 -11.29
C LEU A 224 -6.40 -19.54 -11.29
N THR A 225 -6.36 -20.80 -10.90
CA THR A 225 -7.53 -21.69 -10.93
C THR A 225 -7.95 -22.10 -9.53
N TYR A 226 -9.24 -21.93 -9.23
CA TYR A 226 -9.89 -22.25 -7.97
C TYR A 226 -11.10 -23.16 -8.22
N GLY A 227 -10.88 -24.48 -8.23
CA GLY A 227 -11.89 -25.42 -8.70
C GLY A 227 -12.21 -25.15 -10.17
N ASP A 228 -13.49 -24.93 -10.48
CA ASP A 228 -13.94 -24.65 -11.86
C ASP A 228 -13.76 -23.18 -12.30
N LYS A 229 -13.35 -22.30 -11.38
CA LYS A 229 -13.18 -20.87 -11.66
C LYS A 229 -11.74 -20.59 -12.05
N THR A 230 -11.53 -19.98 -13.22
CA THR A 230 -10.22 -19.41 -13.61
C THR A 230 -10.28 -17.89 -13.58
N VAL A 231 -9.30 -17.28 -12.91
CA VAL A 231 -9.14 -15.83 -12.81
C VAL A 231 -7.87 -15.44 -13.55
N THR A 232 -8.00 -14.59 -14.57
CA THR A 232 -6.86 -13.98 -15.24
C THR A 232 -6.61 -12.59 -14.66
N THR A 233 -5.37 -12.32 -14.25
CA THR A 233 -4.90 -11.03 -13.73
C THR A 233 -3.81 -10.46 -14.62
N HIS A 234 -3.61 -9.15 -14.52
CA HIS A 234 -2.57 -8.39 -15.24
C HIS A 234 -1.43 -8.13 -14.27
N VAL A 235 -0.23 -8.56 -14.66
CA VAL A 235 0.96 -8.48 -13.81
C VAL A 235 1.95 -7.52 -14.45
N GLY A 236 2.54 -6.65 -13.64
CA GLY A 236 3.66 -5.81 -14.05
C GLY A 236 4.90 -6.65 -14.33
N LYS A 237 5.93 -6.00 -14.87
CA LYS A 237 7.23 -6.63 -15.10
C LYS A 237 7.75 -7.28 -13.81
N ALA A 238 8.20 -8.53 -13.94
CA ALA A 238 8.78 -9.28 -12.81
C ALA A 238 9.97 -8.52 -12.22
N GLN A 239 10.01 -8.46 -10.89
CA GLN A 239 11.06 -7.77 -10.17
C GLN A 239 12.33 -8.63 -10.08
N THR A 240 13.47 -7.97 -9.90
CA THR A 240 14.77 -8.60 -9.66
C THR A 240 15.42 -7.97 -8.44
N PRO A 241 16.42 -8.60 -7.80
CA PRO A 241 17.17 -7.96 -6.71
C PRO A 241 17.84 -6.63 -7.11
N ALA A 242 18.02 -6.38 -8.40
CA ALA A 242 18.53 -5.10 -8.92
C ALA A 242 17.45 -4.00 -9.00
N THR A 243 16.17 -4.36 -9.13
CA THR A 243 15.06 -3.40 -9.28
C THR A 243 14.15 -3.31 -8.06
N PHE A 244 14.25 -4.27 -7.15
CA PHE A 244 13.48 -4.32 -5.91
C PHE A 244 14.32 -4.95 -4.82
N LYS A 245 14.65 -4.17 -3.79
CA LYS A 245 15.64 -4.55 -2.79
C LYS A 245 15.24 -4.08 -1.39
N ARG A 246 15.52 -4.94 -0.41
CA ARG A 246 15.42 -4.59 1.01
C ARG A 246 16.47 -3.55 1.40
N PHE A 247 16.02 -2.43 1.95
CA PHE A 247 16.86 -1.31 2.35
C PHE A 247 17.05 -1.23 3.87
N LEU A 248 15.99 -1.47 4.65
CA LEU A 248 15.99 -1.46 6.11
C LEU A 248 15.14 -2.62 6.64
N VAL A 249 15.53 -3.22 7.76
CA VAL A 249 14.68 -4.11 8.56
C VAL A 249 14.47 -3.48 9.94
N GLY A 250 13.22 -3.39 10.36
CA GLY A 250 12.82 -2.83 11.64
C GLY A 250 13.14 -3.73 12.84
N PRO A 251 13.05 -3.18 14.06
CA PRO A 251 13.11 -3.98 15.27
C PRO A 251 11.86 -4.88 15.39
N ARG A 252 11.95 -5.85 16.30
CA ARG A 252 10.86 -6.81 16.55
C ARG A 252 9.57 -6.12 17.00
N GLY A 253 8.44 -6.59 16.47
CA GLY A 253 7.10 -6.12 16.82
C GLY A 253 6.85 -4.66 16.41
N ALA A 254 7.64 -4.12 15.49
CA ALA A 254 7.39 -2.81 14.88
C ALA A 254 6.91 -2.99 13.46
N GLU A 255 6.12 -2.04 12.99
CA GLU A 255 5.95 -1.75 11.57
C GLU A 255 6.95 -0.65 11.13
N ILE A 256 7.16 -0.56 9.82
CA ILE A 256 7.79 0.60 9.19
C ILE A 256 6.66 1.40 8.55
N THR A 257 6.52 2.66 8.94
CA THR A 257 5.44 3.51 8.42
C THR A 257 5.82 4.99 8.47
N GLY A 258 5.41 5.77 7.48
CA GLY A 258 5.67 7.20 7.43
C GLY A 258 7.13 7.51 7.13
N ILE A 259 7.37 7.84 5.87
CA ILE A 259 8.67 8.28 5.38
C ILE A 259 8.59 9.63 4.67
N THR A 260 9.67 10.39 4.78
CA THR A 260 9.88 11.61 3.99
C THR A 260 11.35 11.86 3.77
N GLU A 261 11.71 12.52 2.67
CA GLU A 261 13.09 12.87 2.34
C GLU A 261 13.31 14.38 2.41
N THR A 262 14.54 14.79 2.69
CA THR A 262 14.93 16.20 2.50
C THR A 262 14.83 16.59 1.02
N PRO A 263 14.62 17.88 0.70
CA PRO A 263 14.53 18.34 -0.70
C PRO A 263 15.74 17.99 -1.57
N ASP A 264 16.93 17.83 -0.97
CA ASP A 264 18.15 17.42 -1.66
C ASP A 264 18.33 15.89 -1.76
N GLY A 265 17.41 15.10 -1.19
CA GLY A 265 17.42 13.64 -1.17
C GLY A 265 18.53 13.00 -0.34
N ARG A 266 19.22 13.76 0.52
CA ARG A 266 20.41 13.28 1.27
C ARG A 266 20.10 12.73 2.66
N ALA A 267 18.91 12.99 3.17
CA ALA A 267 18.43 12.40 4.41
C ALA A 267 17.01 11.83 4.22
N LEU A 268 16.82 10.60 4.67
CA LEU A 268 15.51 9.93 4.70
C LEU A 268 15.06 9.79 6.16
N PHE A 269 13.92 10.37 6.49
CA PHE A 269 13.25 10.19 7.78
C PHE A 269 12.32 8.99 7.68
N VAL A 270 12.44 8.05 8.61
CA VAL A 270 11.65 6.80 8.63
C VAL A 270 11.10 6.59 10.03
N ASN A 271 9.79 6.40 10.20
CA ASN A 271 9.26 6.05 11.52
C ASN A 271 9.27 4.54 11.74
N ILE A 272 9.66 4.20 12.97
CA ILE A 272 9.51 2.86 13.53
C ILE A 272 8.36 2.96 14.52
N GLN A 273 7.23 2.34 14.18
CA GLN A 273 6.03 2.42 15.01
C GLN A 273 5.88 1.17 15.88
N HIS A 274 5.40 1.40 17.11
CA HIS A 274 5.01 0.41 18.11
C HIS A 274 5.96 -0.78 18.37
N PRO A 275 7.31 -0.60 18.41
CA PRO A 275 8.22 -1.72 18.66
C PRO A 275 7.83 -2.53 19.90
N GLY A 276 7.79 -3.85 19.75
CA GLY A 276 7.41 -4.78 20.82
C GLY A 276 5.92 -4.85 21.14
N GLU A 277 5.04 -4.57 20.16
CA GLU A 277 3.58 -4.60 20.31
C GLU A 277 3.04 -5.91 20.94
N ASN A 278 3.72 -7.05 20.74
CA ASN A 278 3.26 -8.35 21.25
C ASN A 278 3.69 -8.60 22.70
N THR A 279 4.28 -7.60 23.36
CA THR A 279 4.51 -7.65 24.81
C THR A 279 3.17 -7.78 25.52
N LYS A 280 2.93 -8.93 26.16
CA LYS A 280 1.68 -9.20 26.87
C LYS A 280 1.44 -8.16 27.95
N MET A 281 0.18 -7.76 28.14
CA MET A 281 -0.20 -6.79 29.17
C MET A 281 0.33 -7.15 30.57
N ALA A 282 0.32 -8.44 30.93
CA ALA A 282 0.83 -8.94 32.22
C ALA A 282 2.36 -8.78 32.40
N ASP A 283 3.09 -8.56 31.31
CA ASP A 283 4.55 -8.46 31.29
C ASP A 283 5.04 -7.01 31.16
N THR A 284 4.13 -6.04 31.01
CA THR A 284 4.46 -4.61 30.80
C THR A 284 5.23 -3.95 31.96
N THR A 285 5.21 -4.53 33.15
CA THR A 285 5.96 -4.05 34.33
C THR A 285 7.32 -4.71 34.50
N ASN A 286 7.66 -5.73 33.70
CA ASN A 286 8.93 -6.44 33.78
C ASN A 286 9.74 -6.28 32.47
N PRO A 287 10.75 -5.39 32.45
CA PRO A 287 11.52 -5.14 31.23
C PRO A 287 12.27 -6.34 30.66
N ALA A 288 12.53 -7.39 31.45
CA ALA A 288 13.17 -8.60 30.96
C ALA A 288 12.24 -9.44 30.06
N LYS A 289 10.93 -9.12 30.02
CA LYS A 289 9.92 -9.83 29.24
C LYS A 289 9.40 -9.06 28.04
N TYR A 290 9.92 -7.86 27.78
CA TYR A 290 9.51 -7.09 26.60
C TYR A 290 9.94 -7.82 25.33
N GLU A 291 9.09 -7.81 24.31
CA GLU A 291 9.42 -8.34 23.00
C GLU A 291 10.53 -7.54 22.32
N SER A 292 10.55 -6.22 22.57
CA SER A 292 11.56 -5.29 22.07
C SER A 292 12.00 -4.32 23.17
N GLN A 293 13.25 -3.87 23.10
CA GLN A 293 13.80 -2.80 23.93
C GLN A 293 14.33 -1.64 23.06
N TRP A 294 13.93 -1.61 21.78
CA TRP A 294 14.31 -0.55 20.85
C TRP A 294 13.62 0.77 21.21
N PRO A 295 14.31 1.92 21.16
CA PRO A 295 15.67 2.12 20.65
C PRO A 295 16.76 2.09 21.74
N ALA A 296 16.42 1.81 22.99
CA ALA A 296 17.38 1.85 24.11
C ALA A 296 18.50 0.80 23.98
N ASN A 297 18.18 -0.40 23.48
CA ASN A 297 19.19 -1.42 23.17
C ASN A 297 20.12 -1.05 21.99
N ALA A 298 19.76 -0.03 21.20
CA ALA A 298 20.62 0.57 20.17
C ALA A 298 21.41 1.78 20.70
N GLY A 299 21.35 2.08 22.01
CA GLY A 299 22.08 3.17 22.65
C GLY A 299 21.31 4.50 22.73
N TYR A 300 20.02 4.52 22.39
CA TYR A 300 19.23 5.76 22.36
C TYR A 300 18.12 5.79 23.42
N GLY A 301 18.13 6.83 24.26
CA GLY A 301 17.15 7.02 25.33
C GLY A 301 17.46 6.19 26.58
N ALA A 302 16.71 6.47 27.65
CA ALA A 302 16.89 5.82 28.95
C ALA A 302 15.94 4.62 29.15
N GLY A 303 16.37 3.66 29.97
CA GLY A 303 15.56 2.51 30.39
C GLY A 303 15.53 1.39 29.35
N LYS A 304 14.48 0.56 29.42
CA LYS A 304 14.30 -0.63 28.55
C LYS A 304 12.94 -0.66 27.86
N ARG A 305 12.04 0.27 28.18
CA ARG A 305 10.69 0.30 27.59
C ARG A 305 10.81 0.67 26.11
N PRO A 306 10.20 -0.11 25.20
CA PRO A 306 10.27 0.22 23.80
C PRO A 306 9.50 1.51 23.50
N ARG A 307 9.94 2.24 22.48
CA ARG A 307 9.39 3.54 22.10
C ARG A 307 9.38 3.65 20.58
N SER A 308 8.26 4.10 20.00
CA SER A 308 8.26 4.56 18.61
C SER A 308 9.26 5.71 18.47
N ALA A 309 9.95 5.78 17.33
CA ALA A 309 10.82 6.90 17.01
C ALA A 309 11.02 7.05 15.51
N THR A 310 11.32 8.27 15.09
CA THR A 310 11.80 8.59 13.74
C THR A 310 13.32 8.43 13.71
N ILE A 311 13.82 7.63 12.77
CA ILE A 311 15.25 7.58 12.46
C ILE A 311 15.55 8.47 11.25
N VAL A 312 16.79 8.96 11.17
CA VAL A 312 17.30 9.71 10.02
C VAL A 312 18.41 8.87 9.40
N ILE A 313 18.23 8.50 8.13
CA ILE A 313 19.19 7.72 7.37
C ILE A 313 19.93 8.65 6.42
N THR A 314 21.26 8.64 6.51
CA THR A 314 22.19 9.41 5.67
C THR A 314 23.26 8.48 5.11
N LYS A 315 23.77 8.76 3.90
CA LYS A 315 24.97 8.07 3.39
C LYS A 315 26.24 8.63 4.05
N ASN A 316 27.21 7.77 4.31
CA ASN A 316 28.50 8.15 4.91
C ASN A 316 29.29 9.14 4.03
N ASP A 317 29.10 9.10 2.72
CA ASP A 317 29.72 10.01 1.75
C ASP A 317 28.91 11.29 1.51
N GLY A 318 27.77 11.45 2.18
CA GLY A 318 26.85 12.59 2.01
C GLY A 318 26.07 12.58 0.68
N GLY A 319 26.07 11.46 -0.05
CA GLY A 319 25.33 11.31 -1.31
C GLY A 319 23.81 11.18 -1.13
N VAL A 320 23.10 11.18 -2.26
CA VAL A 320 21.65 10.99 -2.32
C VAL A 320 21.28 9.56 -1.90
N ILE A 321 20.24 9.40 -1.09
CA ILE A 321 19.77 8.09 -0.63
C ILE A 321 19.22 7.30 -1.82
N GLY A 322 19.66 6.04 -1.97
CA GLY A 322 19.21 5.15 -3.05
C GLY A 322 19.92 5.35 -4.40
N SER A 323 20.89 6.27 -4.49
CA SER A 323 21.78 6.41 -5.67
C SER A 323 22.97 5.46 -5.64
#